data_AF-A0A7S1SF12-F1
#
_entry.id   AF-A0A7S1SF12-F1
#
_cell.length_a   1.000
_cell.length_b   1.000
_cell.length_c   1.000
_cell.angle_alpha   90.00
_cell.angle_beta   90.00
_cell.angle_gamma   90.00
#
_symmetry.space_group_name_H-M   'P 1'
#
loop_
_entity.id
_entity.type
_entity.pdbx_description
1 polymer ?
#
loop_
_entity_poly.entity_id
_entity_poly.type
_entity_poly.pdbx_seq_one_letter_code
_entity_poly.pdbx_strand_id
1 'polypeptide(L)'
;SPRLLAQALSDLRKLRHLDGPLLLQLAGGLGERLVGFDTFDLPLLLTAFARAAVRDEVRVAEIGRVLRSRTCSAEMTPSIAATSFYALALLDCGADGTAAALADTAVPRCLTEASPMELVNLAFALVVLDLPAGELLSFVLERAARHGARLNGREVHA
;
A
#
# COMPACT_ATOMS: atom_id res chain seq x y z
N SER A 1 -3.39 18.02 -13.16
CA SER A 1 -2.25 17.10 -13.37
C SER A 1 -2.36 15.89 -12.42
N PRO A 2 -1.73 14.75 -12.73
CA PRO A 2 -1.67 13.57 -11.85
C PRO A 2 -1.20 13.90 -10.42
N ARG A 3 -0.05 14.57 -10.30
CA ARG A 3 0.53 14.99 -9.02
C ARG A 3 -0.41 15.85 -8.18
N LEU A 4 -1.13 16.81 -8.79
CA LEU A 4 -2.10 17.64 -8.05
C LEU A 4 -3.28 16.80 -7.53
N LEU A 5 -3.71 15.77 -8.27
CA LEU A 5 -4.77 14.88 -7.79
C LEU A 5 -4.30 14.02 -6.62
N ALA A 6 -3.12 13.41 -6.71
CA ALA A 6 -2.54 12.64 -5.60
C ALA A 6 -2.37 13.51 -4.34
N GLN A 7 -1.88 14.75 -4.52
CA GLN A 7 -1.73 15.71 -3.44
C GLN A 7 -3.09 16.11 -2.84
N ALA A 8 -4.07 16.48 -3.67
CA ALA A 8 -5.41 16.84 -3.21
C ALA A 8 -6.08 15.71 -2.43
N LEU A 9 -5.98 14.47 -2.90
CA LEU A 9 -6.50 13.29 -2.19
C LEU A 9 -5.76 13.07 -0.87
N SER A 10 -4.43 13.25 -0.84
CA SER A 10 -3.64 13.15 0.38
C SER A 10 -4.02 14.21 1.41
N ASP A 11 -4.29 15.45 0.98
CA ASP A 11 -4.65 16.56 1.85
C ASP A 11 -6.10 16.46 2.34
N LEU A 12 -7.06 16.15 1.46
CA LEU A 12 -8.46 15.89 1.85
C LEU A 12 -8.56 14.74 2.85
N ARG A 13 -7.73 13.70 2.67
CA ARG A 13 -7.59 12.59 3.62
C ARG A 13 -7.08 13.08 4.98
N LYS A 14 -6.07 13.96 5.03
CA LYS A 14 -5.54 14.50 6.30
C LYS A 14 -6.58 15.33 7.04
N LEU A 15 -7.39 16.09 6.30
CA LEU A 15 -8.43 16.94 6.85
C LEU A 15 -9.73 16.18 7.20
N ARG A 16 -9.79 14.86 6.99
CA ARG A 16 -10.99 14.02 7.19
C ARG A 16 -12.22 14.49 6.40
N HIS A 17 -11.99 15.17 5.27
CA HIS A 17 -13.04 15.64 4.35
C HIS A 17 -13.15 14.81 3.08
N LEU A 18 -12.37 13.73 2.96
CA LEU A 18 -12.50 12.81 1.84
C LEU A 18 -13.64 11.82 2.13
N ASP A 19 -14.82 12.10 1.58
CA ASP A 19 -15.93 11.14 1.54
C ASP A 19 -15.93 10.34 0.23
N GLY A 20 -16.73 9.27 0.20
CA GLY A 20 -16.80 8.37 -0.96
C GLY A 20 -17.27 9.05 -2.25
N PRO A 21 -18.37 9.82 -2.25
CA PRO A 21 -18.84 10.54 -3.43
C PRO A 21 -17.80 11.51 -4.00
N LEU A 22 -17.15 12.32 -3.16
CA LEU A 22 -16.10 13.25 -3.59
C LEU A 22 -14.90 12.49 -4.16
N LEU A 23 -14.48 11.41 -3.52
CA LEU A 23 -13.40 10.56 -4.03
C LEU A 23 -13.73 10.03 -5.44
N LEU A 24 -14.94 9.48 -5.64
CA LEU A 24 -15.36 8.94 -6.93
C LEU A 24 -15.44 10.02 -8.01
N GLN A 25 -15.89 11.21 -7.66
CA GLN A 25 -15.91 12.36 -8.57
C GLN A 25 -14.49 12.78 -8.97
N LEU A 26 -13.58 12.88 -8.01
CA LEU A 26 -12.17 13.23 -8.23
C LEU A 26 -11.39 12.14 -8.98
N ALA A 27 -11.76 10.87 -8.76
CA ALA A 27 -11.22 9.70 -9.46
C ALA A 27 -11.90 9.44 -10.82
N GLY A 28 -12.80 10.33 -11.27
CA GLY A 28 -13.30 10.33 -12.63
C GLY A 28 -12.17 10.46 -13.65
N GLY A 29 -12.12 9.54 -14.62
CA GLY A 29 -11.07 9.50 -15.64
C GLY A 29 -9.67 9.14 -15.10
N LEU A 30 -9.59 8.52 -13.91
CA LEU A 30 -8.30 8.11 -13.33
C LEU A 30 -7.55 7.17 -14.27
N GLY A 31 -8.21 6.19 -14.87
CA GLY A 31 -7.61 5.17 -15.74
C GLY A 31 -6.73 5.75 -16.86
N GLU A 32 -7.21 6.77 -17.59
CA GLU A 32 -6.45 7.44 -18.66
C GLU A 32 -5.22 8.21 -18.15
N ARG A 33 -5.25 8.61 -16.87
CA ARG A 33 -4.24 9.46 -16.25
C ARG A 33 -3.21 8.67 -15.45
N LEU A 34 -3.48 7.41 -15.12
CA LEU A 34 -2.61 6.57 -14.26
C LEU A 34 -1.17 6.47 -14.76
N VAL A 35 -0.97 6.47 -16.08
CA VAL A 35 0.37 6.42 -16.68
C VAL A 35 1.25 7.60 -16.29
N GLY A 36 0.66 8.76 -15.98
CA GLY A 36 1.37 9.98 -15.61
C GLY A 36 1.58 10.16 -14.11
N PHE A 37 1.20 9.18 -13.28
CA PHE A 37 1.51 9.18 -11.85
C PHE A 37 2.87 8.56 -11.58
N ASP A 38 3.60 9.11 -10.61
CA ASP A 38 4.85 8.54 -10.14
C ASP A 38 4.57 7.29 -9.29
N THR A 39 5.55 6.40 -9.12
CA THR A 39 5.33 5.14 -8.36
C THR A 39 4.91 5.42 -6.92
N PHE A 40 5.40 6.52 -6.35
CA PHE A 40 5.03 7.01 -5.02
C PHE A 40 3.56 7.42 -4.89
N ASP A 41 2.91 7.88 -5.97
CA ASP A 41 1.53 8.36 -5.89
C ASP A 41 0.51 7.21 -5.83
N LEU A 42 0.81 6.06 -6.42
CA LEU A 42 -0.08 4.90 -6.51
C LEU A 42 -0.57 4.38 -5.14
N PRO A 43 0.30 4.13 -4.13
CA PRO A 43 -0.14 3.76 -2.79
C PRO A 43 -1.02 4.84 -2.13
N LEU A 44 -0.81 6.12 -2.45
CA LEU A 44 -1.64 7.20 -1.92
C LEU A 44 -3.06 7.14 -2.47
N LEU A 45 -3.20 6.82 -3.76
CA LEU A 45 -4.50 6.57 -4.38
C LEU A 45 -5.21 5.40 -3.71
N LEU A 46 -4.54 4.24 -3.58
CA LEU A 46 -5.12 3.07 -2.89
C LEU A 46 -5.55 3.39 -1.45
N THR A 47 -4.71 4.13 -0.72
CA THR A 47 -5.02 4.55 0.65
C THR A 47 -6.21 5.50 0.71
N ALA A 48 -6.41 6.34 -0.30
CA ALA A 48 -7.57 7.22 -0.40
C ALA A 48 -8.87 6.41 -0.52
N PHE A 49 -8.89 5.39 -1.38
CA PHE A 49 -10.01 4.43 -1.48
C PHE A 49 -10.26 3.69 -0.16
N ALA A 50 -9.20 3.13 0.43
CA ALA A 50 -9.29 2.39 1.69
C ALA A 50 -9.89 3.24 2.81
N ARG A 51 -9.45 4.50 2.94
CA ARG A 51 -9.89 5.39 4.01
C ARG A 51 -11.28 5.98 3.81
N ALA A 52 -11.69 6.19 2.56
CA ALA A 52 -13.05 6.59 2.25
C ALA A 52 -14.04 5.41 2.33
N ALA A 53 -13.56 4.20 2.66
CA ALA A 53 -14.31 2.95 2.65
C ALA A 53 -15.01 2.68 1.30
N VAL A 54 -14.38 3.11 0.20
CA VAL A 54 -14.89 2.91 -1.16
C VAL A 54 -14.21 1.71 -1.79
N ARG A 55 -14.94 0.61 -1.93
CA ARG A 55 -14.49 -0.61 -2.63
C ARG A 55 -14.79 -0.51 -4.13
N ASP A 56 -14.06 0.35 -4.82
CA ASP A 56 -14.14 0.46 -6.28
C ASP A 56 -13.14 -0.50 -6.93
N GLU A 57 -13.54 -1.77 -7.05
CA GLU A 57 -12.65 -2.85 -7.52
C GLU A 57 -12.03 -2.55 -8.89
N VAL A 58 -12.77 -1.92 -9.80
CA VAL A 58 -12.29 -1.59 -11.15
C VAL A 58 -11.15 -0.58 -11.08
N ARG A 59 -11.35 0.55 -10.39
CA ARG A 59 -10.31 1.58 -10.26
C ARG A 59 -9.12 1.08 -9.42
N VAL A 60 -9.38 0.28 -8.38
CA VAL A 60 -8.32 -0.32 -7.56
C VAL A 60 -7.49 -1.32 -8.38
N ALA A 61 -8.11 -2.15 -9.22
CA ALA A 61 -7.40 -3.03 -10.14
C ALA A 61 -6.61 -2.26 -11.21
N GLU A 62 -7.12 -1.14 -11.72
CA GLU A 62 -6.37 -0.25 -12.61
C GLU A 62 -5.09 0.29 -11.95
N ILE A 63 -5.20 0.84 -10.73
CA ILE A 63 -4.03 1.28 -9.96
C ILE A 63 -3.08 0.10 -9.71
N GLY A 64 -3.64 -1.05 -9.35
CA GLY A 64 -2.91 -2.28 -9.11
C GLY A 64 -2.09 -2.74 -10.32
N ARG A 65 -2.64 -2.68 -11.53
CA ARG A 65 -1.94 -3.04 -12.78
C ARG A 65 -0.75 -2.13 -13.04
N VAL A 66 -0.89 -0.82 -12.82
CA VAL A 66 0.23 0.13 -12.97
C VAL A 66 1.29 -0.09 -11.89
N LEU A 67 0.88 -0.39 -10.66
CA LEU A 67 1.83 -0.71 -9.60
C LEU A 67 2.59 -2.01 -9.90
N ARG A 68 1.89 -3.04 -10.40
CA ARG A 68 2.45 -4.34 -10.80
C ARG A 68 3.53 -4.21 -11.87
N SER A 69 3.32 -3.34 -12.87
CA SER A 69 4.34 -3.13 -13.90
C SER A 69 5.61 -2.42 -13.40
N ARG A 70 5.59 -1.91 -12.16
CA ARG A 70 6.68 -1.16 -11.53
C ARG A 70 7.30 -1.88 -10.34
N THR A 71 6.89 -3.11 -10.03
CA THR A 71 7.43 -3.89 -8.88
C THR A 71 8.94 -4.12 -8.98
N CYS A 72 9.49 -4.15 -10.19
CA CYS A 72 10.93 -4.29 -10.41
C CYS A 72 11.69 -2.96 -10.48
N SER A 73 11.01 -1.82 -10.51
CA SER A 73 11.61 -0.48 -10.65
C SER A 73 12.54 -0.15 -9.49
N ALA A 74 13.56 0.67 -9.76
CA ALA A 74 14.41 1.26 -8.71
C ALA A 74 13.63 2.23 -7.80
N GLU A 75 12.48 2.74 -8.27
CA GLU A 75 11.59 3.58 -7.47
C GLU A 75 10.78 2.79 -6.43
N MET A 76 10.77 1.45 -6.50
CA MET A 76 10.01 0.62 -5.57
C MET A 76 10.73 0.54 -4.22
N THR A 77 10.31 1.38 -3.27
CA THR A 77 10.85 1.44 -1.92
C THR A 77 10.06 0.55 -0.93
N PRO A 78 10.61 0.22 0.26
CA PRO A 78 9.87 -0.50 1.30
C PRO A 78 8.54 0.17 1.66
N SER A 79 8.56 1.51 1.73
CA SER A 79 7.39 2.31 2.06
C SER A 79 6.27 2.18 1.04
N ILE A 80 6.62 2.22 -0.26
CA ILE A 80 5.65 2.08 -1.35
C ILE A 80 5.06 0.67 -1.35
N ALA A 81 5.90 -0.36 -1.21
CA ALA A 81 5.45 -1.75 -1.17
C ALA A 81 4.51 -1.99 0.01
N ALA A 82 4.94 -1.64 1.23
CA ALA A 82 4.18 -1.86 2.45
C ALA A 82 2.87 -1.05 2.49
N THR A 83 2.89 0.22 2.05
CA THR A 83 1.68 1.05 2.02
C THR A 83 0.68 0.54 0.99
N SER A 84 1.15 0.09 -0.18
CA SER A 84 0.28 -0.52 -1.19
C SER A 84 -0.35 -1.81 -0.65
N PHE A 85 0.46 -2.67 -0.03
CA PHE A 85 -0.01 -3.92 0.58
C PHE A 85 -1.08 -3.69 1.63
N TYR A 86 -0.80 -2.77 2.54
CA TYR A 86 -1.72 -2.41 3.61
C TYR A 86 -3.03 -1.84 3.06
N ALA A 87 -2.98 -0.95 2.07
CA ALA A 87 -4.18 -0.38 1.47
C ALA A 87 -5.03 -1.44 0.75
N LEU A 88 -4.41 -2.38 0.04
CA LEU A 88 -5.10 -3.51 -0.60
C LEU A 88 -5.78 -4.42 0.44
N ALA A 89 -5.11 -4.69 1.55
CA ALA A 89 -5.67 -5.46 2.66
C ALA A 89 -6.86 -4.75 3.33
N LEU A 90 -6.78 -3.42 3.55
CA LEU A 90 -7.91 -2.66 4.07
C LEU A 90 -9.12 -2.64 3.14
N LEU A 91 -8.87 -2.66 1.84
CA LEU A 91 -9.91 -2.75 0.81
C LEU A 91 -10.45 -4.17 0.65
N ASP A 92 -9.82 -5.17 1.28
CA ASP A 92 -10.18 -6.58 1.19
C ASP A 92 -10.18 -7.04 -0.28
N CYS A 93 -9.15 -6.61 -1.03
CA CYS A 93 -9.05 -6.90 -2.46
C CYS A 93 -7.59 -7.15 -2.86
N GLY A 94 -7.36 -8.21 -3.65
CA GLY A 94 -6.03 -8.54 -4.19
C GLY A 94 -5.61 -7.68 -5.41
N ALA A 95 -6.48 -6.76 -5.85
CA ALA A 95 -6.35 -5.89 -7.01
C ALA A 95 -5.82 -6.60 -8.26
N ASP A 96 -6.44 -7.72 -8.67
CA ASP A 96 -6.07 -8.46 -9.88
C ASP A 96 -4.63 -9.04 -9.82
N GLY A 97 -4.27 -9.68 -8.70
CA GLY A 97 -2.96 -10.33 -8.54
C GLY A 97 -1.81 -9.35 -8.25
N THR A 98 -2.09 -8.06 -8.07
CA THR A 98 -1.07 -7.09 -7.61
C THR A 98 -0.55 -7.43 -6.22
N ALA A 99 -1.41 -7.92 -5.33
CA ALA A 99 -0.96 -8.38 -4.02
C ALA A 99 0.06 -9.54 -4.13
N ALA A 100 -0.22 -10.55 -4.97
CA ALA A 100 0.74 -11.63 -5.20
C ALA A 100 2.05 -11.10 -5.82
N ALA A 101 1.99 -10.25 -6.84
CA ALA A 101 3.18 -9.70 -7.48
C ALA A 101 4.07 -8.86 -6.53
N LEU A 102 3.46 -8.09 -5.63
CA LEU A 102 4.19 -7.36 -4.60
C LEU A 102 4.86 -8.34 -3.61
N ALA A 103 4.15 -9.38 -3.15
CA ALA A 103 4.71 -10.40 -2.26
C ALA A 103 5.89 -11.17 -2.89
N ASP A 104 5.78 -11.52 -4.16
CA ASP A 104 6.76 -12.37 -4.84
C ASP A 104 8.00 -11.57 -5.30
N THR A 105 7.82 -10.28 -5.62
CA THR A 105 8.85 -9.49 -6.30
C THR A 105 9.33 -8.29 -5.50
N ALA A 106 8.41 -7.41 -5.10
CA ALA A 106 8.79 -6.14 -4.49
C ALA A 106 9.25 -6.32 -3.04
N VAL A 107 8.47 -7.06 -2.24
CA VAL A 107 8.69 -7.21 -0.80
C VAL A 107 10.06 -7.86 -0.51
N PRO A 108 10.46 -9.00 -1.11
CA PRO A 108 11.75 -9.64 -0.82
C PRO A 108 12.94 -8.71 -1.06
N ARG A 109 12.85 -7.81 -2.04
CA ARG A 109 13.91 -6.85 -2.38
C ARG A 109 14.04 -5.70 -1.38
N CYS A 110 12.94 -5.30 -0.75
CA CYS A 110 12.91 -4.11 0.11
C CYS A 110 12.85 -4.45 1.60
N LEU A 111 12.63 -5.72 1.97
CA LEU A 111 12.50 -6.17 3.35
C LEU A 111 13.69 -5.84 4.26
N THR A 112 14.90 -5.84 3.73
CA THR A 112 16.11 -5.55 4.52
C THR A 112 16.20 -4.09 4.96
N GLU A 113 15.49 -3.19 4.29
CA GLU A 113 15.48 -1.76 4.58
C GLU A 113 14.17 -1.30 5.25
N ALA A 114 13.20 -2.20 5.37
CA ALA A 114 11.91 -1.90 5.97
C ALA A 114 12.04 -1.51 7.45
N SER A 115 11.42 -0.40 7.80
CA SER A 115 11.20 0.06 9.16
C SER A 115 10.22 -0.86 9.93
N PRO A 116 10.18 -0.78 11.27
CA PRO A 116 9.24 -1.58 12.06
C PRO A 116 7.78 -1.43 11.65
N MET A 117 7.36 -0.20 11.31
CA MET A 117 5.98 0.06 10.89
C MET A 117 5.65 -0.57 9.54
N GLU A 118 6.60 -0.55 8.60
CA GLU A 118 6.45 -1.19 7.30
C GLU A 118 6.36 -2.71 7.45
N LEU A 119 7.15 -3.31 8.35
CA LEU A 119 7.06 -4.75 8.65
C LEU A 119 5.70 -5.13 9.24
N VAL A 120 5.16 -4.32 10.17
CA VAL A 120 3.82 -4.54 10.73
C VAL A 120 2.74 -4.46 9.64
N ASN A 121 2.81 -3.46 8.76
CA ASN A 121 1.89 -3.31 7.65
C ASN A 121 1.94 -4.51 6.68
N LEU A 122 3.15 -5.00 6.38
CA LEU A 122 3.34 -6.19 5.54
C LEU A 122 2.76 -7.44 6.22
N ALA A 123 3.04 -7.68 7.50
CA ALA A 123 2.51 -8.82 8.23
C ALA A 123 0.98 -8.82 8.27
N PHE A 124 0.38 -7.67 8.59
CA PHE A 124 -1.07 -7.49 8.56
C PHE A 124 -1.64 -7.85 7.18
N ALA A 125 -1.07 -7.26 6.12
CA ALA A 125 -1.59 -7.45 4.77
C ALA A 125 -1.43 -8.89 4.27
N LEU A 126 -0.31 -9.57 4.58
CA LEU A 126 -0.09 -10.99 4.25
C LEU A 126 -1.16 -11.89 4.86
N VAL A 127 -1.53 -11.62 6.12
CA VAL A 127 -2.55 -12.40 6.85
C VAL A 127 -3.96 -12.09 6.33
N VAL A 128 -4.31 -10.81 6.18
CA VAL A 128 -5.66 -10.40 5.78
C VAL A 128 -6.00 -10.81 4.35
N LEU A 129 -5.02 -10.75 3.44
CA LEU A 129 -5.21 -11.15 2.05
C LEU A 129 -5.06 -12.67 1.82
N ASP A 130 -4.82 -13.45 2.88
CA ASP A 130 -4.65 -14.91 2.85
C ASP A 130 -3.69 -15.39 1.74
N LEU A 131 -2.56 -14.70 1.60
CA LEU A 131 -1.60 -15.01 0.55
C LEU A 131 -0.79 -16.26 0.93
N PRO A 132 -0.51 -17.18 -0.02
CA PRO A 132 0.30 -18.38 0.22
C PRO A 132 1.79 -18.05 0.33
N ALA A 133 2.15 -17.17 1.27
CA ALA A 133 3.46 -16.55 1.44
C ALA A 133 4.01 -16.80 2.85
N GLY A 134 3.89 -18.04 3.35
CA GLY A 134 4.23 -18.42 4.73
C GLY A 134 5.69 -18.16 5.11
N GLU A 135 6.63 -18.41 4.18
CA GLU A 135 8.05 -18.11 4.39
C GLU A 135 8.28 -16.60 4.54
N LEU A 136 7.66 -15.81 3.66
CA LEU A 136 7.73 -14.35 3.70
C LEU A 136 7.14 -13.80 5.00
N LEU A 137 5.97 -14.30 5.43
CA LEU A 137 5.34 -13.91 6.69
C LEU A 137 6.26 -14.24 7.87
N SER A 138 6.85 -15.43 7.90
CA SER A 138 7.79 -15.84 8.95
C SER A 138 8.99 -14.89 9.02
N PHE A 139 9.55 -14.53 7.87
CA PHE A 139 10.68 -13.59 7.80
C PHE A 139 10.31 -12.18 8.29
N VAL A 140 9.13 -11.67 7.88
CA VAL A 140 8.62 -10.36 8.32
C VAL A 140 8.45 -10.34 9.84
N LEU A 141 7.82 -11.37 10.40
CA LEU A 141 7.56 -11.48 11.85
C LEU A 141 8.85 -11.59 12.66
N GLU A 142 9.81 -12.40 12.20
CA GLU A 142 11.12 -12.51 12.85
C GLU A 142 11.83 -11.16 12.87
N ARG A 143 11.81 -10.44 11.74
CA ARG A 143 12.45 -9.13 11.64
C ARG A 143 11.76 -8.10 12.53
N ALA A 144 10.44 -8.07 12.53
CA ALA A 144 9.65 -7.20 13.42
C ALA A 144 9.96 -7.49 14.89
N ALA A 145 10.04 -8.76 15.29
CA ALA A 145 10.40 -9.17 16.65
C ALA A 145 11.81 -8.71 17.05
N ARG A 146 12.79 -8.79 16.15
CA ARG A 146 14.15 -8.28 16.39
C ARG A 146 14.18 -6.76 16.58
N HIS A 147 13.31 -6.02 15.89
CA HIS A 147 13.15 -4.58 16.12
C HIS A 147 12.45 -4.30 17.46
N GLY A 148 11.40 -5.04 17.80
CA GLY A 148 10.68 -4.93 19.07
C GLY A 148 11.54 -5.27 20.29
N ALA A 149 12.40 -6.28 20.19
CA ALA A 149 13.36 -6.64 21.24
C ALA A 149 14.45 -5.60 21.47
N ARG A 150 14.64 -4.66 20.53
CA ARG A 150 15.54 -3.50 20.68
C ARG A 150 14.85 -2.27 21.28
N LEU A 151 13.52 -2.27 21.37
CA LEU A 151 12.77 -1.25 22.10
C LEU A 151 12.79 -1.63 23.58
N ASN A 152 13.48 -0.83 24.40
CA ASN A 152 13.42 -1.02 25.85
C ASN A 152 11.98 -0.76 26.31
N GLY A 153 11.50 -1.50 27.32
CA GLY A 153 10.10 -1.50 27.79
C GLY A 153 9.47 -0.15 28.21
N ARG A 154 10.17 0.98 28.04
CA ARG A 154 9.67 2.35 28.17
C ARG A 154 9.02 2.92 26.90
N GLU A 155 9.23 2.30 25.73
CA GLU A 155 8.79 2.85 24.43
C GLU A 155 7.49 2.21 23.90
N VAL A 156 6.91 1.26 24.63
CA VAL A 156 5.74 0.47 24.20
C VAL A 156 4.39 1.18 24.42
N HIS A 157 4.39 2.39 25.01
CA HIS A 157 3.17 3.12 25.37
C HIS A 157 3.11 4.58 24.86
N ALA A 158 3.91 4.94 23.86
CA ALA A 158 3.86 6.28 23.25
C ALA A 158 3.05 6.29 21.94
#